data_AF-A0A5K0WGC0-F1
#
_entry.id   AF-A0A5K0WGC0-F1
#
_cell.length_a   1.000
_cell.length_b   1.000
_cell.length_c   1.000
_cell.angle_alpha   90.00
_cell.angle_beta   90.00
_cell.angle_gamma   90.00
#
_symmetry.space_group_name_H-M   'P 1'
#
loop_
_entity.id
_entity.type
_entity.pdbx_description
1 polymer ?
#
loop_
_entity_poly.entity_id
_entity_poly.type
_entity_poly.pdbx_seq_one_letter_code
_entity_poly.pdbx_strand_id
1 'polypeptide(L)'
;LYERSLVKVLEKINGRISLTSNMWTSSCQKRGYLCLTTHYIDYSWETKKNVLNFVMVETPHTEEKLASVIKDCLLKWNIDRKSF
;
A
#
# COMPACT_ATOMS: atom_id res chain seq x y z
N LEU A 1 9.90 -14.25 -1.49
CA LEU A 1 11.20 -13.64 -1.87
C LEU A 1 11.03 -12.15 -2.18
N TYR A 2 10.10 -11.78 -3.07
CA TYR A 2 9.78 -10.39 -3.44
C TYR A 2 9.45 -9.46 -2.25
N GLU A 3 8.52 -9.84 -1.38
CA GLU A 3 8.11 -8.98 -0.24
C GLU A 3 9.30 -8.64 0.67
N ARG A 4 10.13 -9.63 1.01
CA ARG A 4 11.31 -9.43 1.89
C ARG A 4 12.35 -8.50 1.26
N SER A 5 12.55 -8.56 -0.05
CA SER A 5 13.45 -7.62 -0.73
C SER A 5 12.89 -6.20 -0.74
N LEU A 6 11.59 -6.04 -0.95
CA LEU A 6 10.96 -4.73 -1.02
C LEU A 6 10.93 -4.04 0.36
N VAL A 7 10.65 -4.76 1.45
CA VAL A 7 10.76 -4.20 2.83
C VAL A 7 12.15 -3.63 3.07
N LYS A 8 13.21 -4.37 2.74
CA LYS A 8 14.60 -3.88 2.88
C LYS A 8 14.90 -2.65 2.02
N VAL A 9 14.30 -2.55 0.83
CA VAL A 9 14.44 -1.36 -0.02
C VAL A 9 13.75 -0.18 0.65
N LEU A 10 12.49 -0.35 1.07
CA LEU A 10 11.71 0.71 1.71
C LEU A 10 12.34 1.20 3.04
N GLU A 11 12.94 0.30 3.82
CA GLU A 11 13.68 0.63 5.03
C GLU A 11 14.94 1.46 4.76
N LYS A 12 15.60 1.25 3.62
CA LYS A 12 16.81 1.98 3.23
C LYS A 12 16.54 3.37 2.63
N ILE A 13 15.31 3.66 2.22
CA ILE A 13 14.97 4.99 1.72
C ILE A 13 15.12 6.01 2.86
N ASN A 14 16.07 6.93 2.72
CA ASN A 14 16.30 8.04 3.64
C ASN A 14 15.26 9.17 3.47
N GLY A 15 14.53 9.17 2.35
CA GLY A 15 13.45 10.11 2.06
C GLY A 15 12.08 9.64 2.56
N ARG A 16 11.06 10.40 2.18
CA ARG A 16 9.66 10.05 2.43
C ARG A 16 9.11 9.21 1.28
N ILE A 17 8.12 8.38 1.57
CA ILE A 17 7.38 7.61 0.57
C ILE A 17 5.97 8.17 0.42
N SER A 18 5.45 8.18 -0.79
CA SER A 18 4.06 8.53 -1.08
C SER A 18 3.23 7.27 -1.28
N LEU A 19 1.99 7.29 -0.84
CA LEU A 19 1.08 6.17 -0.97
C LEU A 19 -0.13 6.56 -1.81
N THR A 20 -0.61 5.63 -2.61
CA THR A 20 -1.87 5.78 -3.34
C THR A 20 -2.75 4.59 -3.02
N SER A 21 -3.94 4.89 -2.51
CA SER A 21 -5.01 3.95 -2.23
C SER A 21 -6.02 4.03 -3.37
N ASN A 22 -6.19 2.95 -4.13
CA ASN A 22 -7.21 2.85 -5.15
C ASN A 22 -8.24 1.81 -4.73
N MET A 23 -9.50 2.23 -4.59
CA MET A 23 -10.62 1.39 -4.17
C MET A 23 -11.64 1.33 -5.30
N TRP A 24 -12.11 0.13 -5.63
CA TRP A 24 -13.20 -0.05 -6.59
C TRP A 24 -14.09 -1.22 -6.19
N THR A 25 -15.32 -1.20 -6.70
CA THR A 25 -16.28 -2.30 -6.55
C THR A 25 -16.39 -3.03 -7.88
N SER A 26 -16.15 -4.33 -7.86
CA SER A 26 -16.40 -5.21 -9.01
C SER A 26 -17.89 -5.55 -9.06
N SER A 27 -18.59 -5.07 -10.09
CA SER A 27 -20.03 -5.29 -10.28
C SER A 27 -20.36 -6.77 -10.53
N CYS A 28 -19.52 -7.48 -11.28
CA CYS A 28 -19.72 -8.90 -11.59
C CYS A 28 -19.52 -9.81 -10.36
N GLN A 29 -18.63 -9.44 -9.44
CA GLN A 29 -18.35 -10.23 -8.23
C GLN A 29 -19.07 -9.69 -6.99
N LYS A 30 -19.70 -8.52 -7.08
CA LYS A 30 -20.31 -7.79 -5.96
C LYS A 30 -19.37 -7.63 -4.76
N ARG A 31 -18.09 -7.35 -5.02
CA ARG A 31 -17.00 -7.27 -4.03
C ARG A 31 -16.18 -6.00 -4.20
N GLY A 32 -15.73 -5.43 -3.09
CA GLY A 32 -14.78 -4.32 -3.08
C GLY A 32 -13.35 -4.81 -3.09
N TYR A 33 -12.49 -4.05 -3.76
CA TYR A 33 -11.05 -4.29 -3.82
C TYR A 33 -10.29 -3.00 -3.55
N LEU A 34 -9.28 -3.13 -2.71
CA LEU A 34 -8.33 -2.07 -2.40
C LEU A 34 -6.95 -2.47 -2.92
N CYS A 35 -6.36 -1.59 -3.72
CA CYS A 35 -4.96 -1.66 -4.12
C CYS A 35 -4.20 -0.53 -3.44
N LEU A 36 -3.18 -0.90 -2.66
CA LEU A 36 -2.25 0.06 -2.06
C LEU A 36 -0.94 0.03 -2.84
N THR A 37 -0.53 1.19 -3.36
CA THR A 37 0.71 1.36 -4.12
C THR A 37 1.61 2.34 -3.39
N THR A 38 2.91 2.04 -3.33
CA THR A 38 3.94 2.96 -2.86
C THR A 38 4.70 3.58 -4.01
N HIS A 39 5.07 4.84 -3.82
CA HIS A 39 5.84 5.67 -4.73
C HIS A 39 7.02 6.28 -3.97
N TYR A 40 8.22 6.14 -4.51
CA TYR A 40 9.43 6.69 -3.91
C TYR A 40 10.50 6.99 -4.96
N ILE A 41 11.49 7.79 -4.57
CA ILE A 41 12.69 8.06 -5.36
C ILE A 41 13.82 7.19 -4.81
N ASP A 42 14.50 6.45 -5.67
CA ASP A 42 15.64 5.62 -5.29
C ASP A 42 16.98 6.38 -5.33
N TYR A 43 18.08 5.68 -5.04
CA TYR A 43 19.42 6.28 -5.04
C TYR A 43 19.91 6.73 -6.42
N SER A 44 19.33 6.18 -7.49
CA SER A 44 19.61 6.59 -8.87
C SER A 44 18.76 7.79 -9.29
N TRP A 45 18.02 8.38 -8.34
CA TRP A 45 17.09 9.49 -8.57
C TRP A 45 15.93 9.12 -9.50
N GLU A 46 15.58 7.83 -9.57
CA GLU A 46 14.48 7.34 -10.38
C GLU A 46 13.22 7.14 -9.54
N THR A 47 12.06 7.53 -10.09
CA THR A 47 10.77 7.24 -9.45
C THR A 47 10.44 5.76 -9.61
N LYS A 48 10.22 5.08 -8.49
CA LYS A 48 9.76 3.69 -8.43
C LYS A 48 8.32 3.64 -7.95
N LYS A 49 7.58 2.65 -8.47
CA LYS A 49 6.23 2.31 -8.03
C LYS A 49 6.14 0.82 -7.72
N ASN A 50 5.56 0.46 -6.59
CA ASN A 50 5.35 -0.94 -6.22
C ASN A 50 3.97 -1.14 -5.60
N VAL A 51 3.24 -2.17 -6.04
CA VAL A 51 2.00 -2.60 -5.39
C VAL A 51 2.36 -3.32 -4.10
N LEU A 52 1.90 -2.77 -2.98
CA LEU A 52 2.12 -3.33 -1.64
C LEU A 52 1.06 -4.37 -1.32
N ASN A 53 -0.20 -4.03 -1.54
CA ASN A 53 -1.32 -4.89 -1.20
C ASN A 53 -2.38 -4.80 -2.28
N PHE A 54 -2.98 -5.95 -2.57
CA PHE A 54 -4.21 -6.07 -3.31
C PHE A 54 -5.14 -6.93 -2.47
N VAL A 55 -6.14 -6.32 -1.85
CA VAL A 55 -6.99 -6.97 -0.85
C VAL A 55 -8.45 -6.84 -1.22
N MET A 56 -9.20 -7.90 -0.96
CA MET A 56 -10.66 -7.84 -0.99
C MET A 56 -11.13 -7.16 0.29
N VAL A 57 -12.04 -6.21 0.16
CA VAL A 57 -12.69 -5.53 1.28
C VAL A 57 -14.16 -5.93 1.28
N GLU A 58 -14.64 -6.44 2.39
CA GLU A 58 -16.05 -6.83 2.53
C GLU A 58 -16.97 -5.59 2.56
N THR A 59 -18.16 -5.73 2.00
CA THR A 59 -19.23 -4.74 2.10
C THR A 59 -19.97 -4.88 3.44
N PRO A 60 -20.39 -3.77 4.09
CA PRO A 60 -20.31 -2.38 3.65
C PRO A 60 -18.89 -1.80 3.81
N HIS A 61 -18.48 -0.97 2.84
CA HIS A 61 -17.22 -0.24 2.86
C HIS A 61 -17.37 1.00 3.74
N THR A 62 -17.19 0.83 5.04
CA THR A 62 -17.16 1.98 5.97
C THR A 62 -15.75 2.56 6.02
N GLU A 63 -15.65 3.84 6.36
CA GLU A 63 -14.37 4.54 6.48
C GLU A 63 -13.45 3.88 7.51
N GLU A 64 -13.99 3.36 8.61
CA GLU A 64 -13.23 2.72 9.68
C GLU A 64 -12.63 1.39 9.21
N LYS A 65 -13.39 0.59 8.44
CA LYS A 65 -12.89 -0.65 7.86
C LYS A 65 -11.77 -0.39 6.86
N LEU A 66 -11.95 0.60 5.98
CA LEU A 66 -10.92 1.00 5.02
C LEU A 66 -9.65 1.49 5.72
N ALA A 67 -9.79 2.35 6.74
CA ALA A 67 -8.68 2.84 7.54
C ALA A 67 -7.94 1.71 8.26
N SER A 68 -8.67 0.75 8.84
CA SER A 68 -8.08 -0.44 9.47
C SER A 68 -7.28 -1.26 8.47
N VAL A 69 -7.85 -1.56 7.30
CA VAL A 69 -7.16 -2.34 6.25
C VAL A 69 -5.90 -1.62 5.78
N ILE A 70 -5.95 -0.30 5.55
CA ILE A 70 -4.77 0.48 5.17
C ILE A 70 -3.72 0.43 6.28
N LYS A 71 -4.11 0.66 7.53
CA LYS A 71 -3.21 0.59 8.69
C LYS A 71 -2.52 -0.76 8.81
N ASP A 72 -3.26 -1.86 8.67
CA ASP A 72 -2.71 -3.21 8.70
C ASP A 72 -1.70 -3.45 7.57
N CYS A 73 -1.97 -2.88 6.38
CA CYS A 73 -1.00 -2.90 5.29
C CYS A 73 0.28 -2.13 5.67
N LEU A 74 0.17 -0.91 6.20
CA LEU A 74 1.35 -0.10 6.58
C LEU A 74 2.22 -0.80 7.63
N LEU A 75 1.59 -1.42 8.63
CA LEU A 75 2.28 -2.19 9.66
C LEU A 75 2.98 -3.43 9.08
N LYS A 76 2.33 -4.17 8.17
CA LYS A 76 2.94 -5.33 7.49
C LYS A 76 4.23 -4.95 6.75
N TRP A 77 4.26 -3.75 6.16
CA TRP A 77 5.41 -3.26 5.40
C TRP A 77 6.42 -2.46 6.22
N ASN A 78 6.17 -2.22 7.51
CA ASN A 78 7.00 -1.41 8.42
C ASN A 78 7.23 0.03 7.89
N ILE A 79 6.18 0.65 7.34
CA ILE A 79 6.25 1.98 6.73
C ILE A 79 5.30 3.00 7.36
N ASP A 80 4.62 2.65 8.44
CA ASP A 80 3.68 3.50 9.19
C ASP A 80 4.31 4.80 9.70
N ARG A 81 5.64 4.83 9.88
CA ARG A 81 6.40 6.03 10.31
C ARG A 81 7.16 6.73 9.18
N LYS A 82 7.04 6.23 7.94
CA LYS A 82 7.74 6.74 6.75
C LYS A 82 6.80 7.37 5.71
N SER A 83 5.51 7.07 5.78
CA SER A 83 4.49 7.75 4.99
C SER A 83 4.42 9.23 5.37
N PHE A 84 4.17 10.09 4.38
CA PHE A 84 3.88 11.51 4.58
C PHE A 84 2.67 11.72 5.50
#